data_AF-A0A836RRA1-F1
#
_entry.id   AF-A0A836RRA1-F1
#
_cell.length_a   1.000
_cell.length_b   1.000
_cell.length_c   1.000
_cell.angle_alpha   90.00
_cell.angle_beta   90.00
_cell.angle_gamma   90.00
#
_symmetry.space_group_name_H-M   'P 1'
#
loop_
_entity.id
_entity.type
_entity.pdbx_description
1 polymer ?
#
loop_
_entity_poly.entity_id
_entity_poly.type
_entity_poly.pdbx_seq_one_letter_code
_entity_poly.pdbx_strand_id
1 'polypeptide(L)'
;MPKIKKFFNAQAFFFFNLCFLIFFAFLSAQVVYTEPPFASEQDSIVVFFDATQGDGGMAGYSGNDVYAHTGVITNYSTSSSDWKHVIAAWSENTDKAKLTRVDTDLYKLTIGYPRQYYNMTDPEEYIVKLAFVFRNSGGSVTGRDVNGADIFLELTRKGLGSKLKLLEIQRAHNNAEGDLIQTQSRKAGVRANIAKVKGDLVALNEKFRNETLIQVDALSGERAEVSAELTQLN
;
A
#
# COMPACT_ATOMS: atom_id res chain seq x y z
N MET A 1 50.18 4.94 -3.04
CA MET A 1 48.80 4.39 -3.12
C MET A 1 47.84 5.36 -2.44
N PRO A 2 46.83 5.92 -3.13
CA PRO A 2 45.91 6.88 -2.53
C PRO A 2 44.83 6.16 -1.72
N LYS A 3 44.58 6.61 -0.50
CA LYS A 3 43.53 6.09 0.39
C LYS A 3 42.18 6.71 0.00
N ILE A 4 41.29 5.93 -0.60
CA ILE A 4 39.90 6.32 -0.88
C ILE A 4 39.12 6.25 0.45
N LYS A 5 38.79 7.41 1.02
CA LYS A 5 37.85 7.50 2.16
C LYS A 5 36.43 7.29 1.63
N LYS A 6 35.79 6.19 2.02
CA LYS A 6 34.36 5.96 1.78
C LYS A 6 33.54 6.88 2.69
N PHE A 7 32.95 7.92 2.12
CA PHE A 7 31.92 8.70 2.81
C PHE A 7 30.59 7.94 2.70
N PHE A 8 30.23 7.22 3.76
CA PHE A 8 28.88 6.68 3.92
C PHE A 8 27.98 7.83 4.38
N ASN A 9 27.25 8.45 3.45
CA ASN A 9 26.40 9.60 3.77
C ASN A 9 25.10 9.12 4.42
N ALA A 10 25.10 8.98 5.74
CA ALA A 10 23.95 8.54 6.54
C ALA A 10 22.71 9.42 6.31
N GLN A 11 22.89 10.70 5.96
CA GLN A 11 21.80 11.61 5.64
C GLN A 11 21.08 11.22 4.34
N ALA A 12 21.82 10.79 3.31
CA ALA A 12 21.23 10.34 2.05
C ALA A 12 20.41 9.04 2.20
N PHE A 13 20.83 8.15 3.11
CA PHE A 13 20.10 6.93 3.44
C PHE A 13 18.80 7.23 4.20
N PHE A 14 18.83 8.24 5.09
CA PHE A 14 17.66 8.70 5.84
C PHE A 14 16.63 9.37 4.93
N PHE A 15 17.07 10.22 3.99
CA PHE A 15 16.19 10.85 2.98
C PHE A 15 15.55 9.83 2.03
N PHE A 16 16.27 8.78 1.62
CA PHE A 16 15.73 7.71 0.78
C PHE A 16 14.65 6.87 1.50
N ASN A 17 14.86 6.55 2.79
CA ASN A 17 13.87 5.83 3.59
C ASN A 17 12.65 6.70 3.93
N LEU A 18 12.84 8.02 4.12
CA LEU A 18 11.75 8.96 4.36
C LEU A 18 10.87 9.15 3.11
N CYS A 19 11.46 9.27 1.91
CA CYS A 19 10.70 9.33 0.66
C CYS A 19 9.94 8.03 0.36
N PHE A 20 10.49 6.87 0.72
CA PHE A 20 9.82 5.56 0.54
C PHE A 20 8.61 5.38 1.48
N LEU A 21 8.69 5.89 2.72
CA LEU A 21 7.57 5.91 3.67
C LEU A 21 6.45 6.87 3.24
N ILE A 22 6.79 8.02 2.65
CA ILE A 22 5.80 8.96 2.13
C ILE A 22 5.12 8.38 0.88
N PHE A 23 5.82 7.63 0.02
CA PHE A 23 5.24 7.00 -1.17
C PHE A 23 4.23 5.88 -0.84
N PHE A 24 4.39 5.19 0.29
CA PHE A 24 3.44 4.15 0.73
C PHE A 24 2.22 4.71 1.48
N ALA A 25 2.35 5.89 2.10
CA ALA A 25 1.26 6.56 2.82
C ALA A 25 0.20 7.20 1.90
N PHE A 26 0.41 7.20 0.58
CA PHE A 26 -0.52 7.75 -0.42
C PHE A 26 -1.21 6.67 -1.27
N LEU A 27 -1.24 5.41 -0.83
CA LEU A 27 -2.35 4.54 -1.20
C LEU A 27 -3.57 5.07 -0.45
N SER A 28 -4.25 6.08 -1.03
CA SER A 28 -5.53 6.57 -0.52
C SER A 28 -6.44 5.36 -0.34
N ALA A 29 -6.64 4.95 0.90
CA ALA A 29 -7.55 3.87 1.18
C ALA A 29 -8.95 4.40 0.91
N GLN A 30 -9.48 4.04 -0.26
CA GLN A 30 -10.81 4.45 -0.65
C GLN A 30 -11.79 3.78 0.31
N VAL A 31 -12.60 4.59 1.00
CA VAL A 31 -13.63 4.10 1.91
C VAL A 31 -14.64 3.22 1.17
N VAL A 32 -14.85 3.52 -0.11
CA VAL A 32 -15.70 2.74 -1.01
C VAL A 32 -15.02 2.46 -2.34
N TYR A 33 -15.28 1.30 -2.91
CA TYR A 33 -14.93 0.95 -4.30
C TYR A 33 -16.08 0.22 -4.97
N THR A 34 -16.00 0.03 -6.30
CA THR A 34 -17.09 -0.58 -7.06
C THR A 34 -16.66 -1.73 -7.94
N GLU A 35 -17.64 -2.60 -8.22
CA GLU A 35 -17.65 -3.51 -9.35
C GLU A 35 -18.75 -3.08 -10.34
N PRO A 36 -18.42 -2.82 -11.62
CA PRO A 36 -17.07 -2.78 -12.18
C PRO A 36 -16.23 -1.60 -11.62
N PRO A 37 -14.89 -1.69 -11.65
CA PRO A 37 -14.04 -0.56 -11.29
C PRO A 37 -14.22 0.57 -12.31
N PHE A 38 -14.09 1.82 -11.85
CA PHE A 38 -14.30 3.02 -12.68
C PHE A 38 -15.68 3.06 -13.33
N ALA A 39 -16.71 2.61 -12.61
CA ALA A 39 -18.07 2.57 -13.12
C ALA A 39 -18.57 3.93 -13.62
N SER A 40 -19.43 3.87 -14.63
CA SER A 40 -20.23 4.98 -15.13
C SER A 40 -21.67 4.86 -14.63
N GLU A 41 -22.45 5.94 -14.75
CA GLU A 41 -23.88 5.92 -14.40
C GLU A 41 -24.73 4.98 -15.28
N GLN A 42 -24.16 4.42 -16.35
CA GLN A 42 -24.80 3.43 -17.23
C GLN A 42 -24.47 1.98 -16.85
N ASP A 43 -23.51 1.76 -15.95
CA ASP A 43 -23.13 0.42 -15.49
C ASP A 43 -24.07 -0.06 -14.39
N SER A 44 -24.15 -1.39 -14.24
CA SER A 44 -24.74 -1.98 -13.04
C SER A 44 -23.67 -2.00 -11.95
N ILE A 45 -23.87 -1.23 -10.87
CA ILE A 45 -22.88 -0.97 -9.84
C ILE A 45 -23.17 -1.76 -8.57
N VAL A 46 -22.16 -2.47 -8.09
CA VAL A 46 -22.06 -2.93 -6.69
C VAL A 46 -21.02 -2.09 -5.98
N VAL A 47 -21.40 -1.44 -4.89
CA VAL A 47 -20.51 -0.66 -4.02
C VAL A 47 -20.06 -1.54 -2.87
N PHE A 48 -18.77 -1.54 -2.59
CA PHE A 48 -18.18 -2.14 -1.39
C PHE A 48 -17.72 -1.04 -0.45
N PHE A 49 -18.06 -1.16 0.83
CA PHE A 49 -17.68 -0.27 1.91
C PHE A 49 -16.75 -1.02 2.86
N ASP A 50 -15.52 -0.53 2.99
CA ASP A 50 -14.55 -0.99 3.98
C ASP A 50 -14.62 -0.08 5.21
N ALA A 51 -15.21 -0.60 6.29
CA ALA A 51 -15.43 0.14 7.53
C ALA A 51 -14.15 0.45 8.32
N THR A 52 -13.00 -0.12 7.92
CA THR A 52 -11.70 0.18 8.51
C THR A 52 -11.06 1.46 7.94
N GLN A 53 -11.59 1.99 6.84
CA GLN A 53 -11.08 3.19 6.17
C GLN A 53 -11.80 4.47 6.61
N GLY A 54 -11.33 5.62 6.13
CA GLY A 54 -11.94 6.92 6.39
C GLY A 54 -11.74 7.36 7.82
N ASP A 55 -12.82 7.69 8.53
CA ASP A 55 -12.78 7.97 9.96
C ASP A 55 -12.73 6.70 10.84
N GLY A 56 -12.87 5.52 10.25
CA GLY A 56 -12.89 4.23 10.95
C GLY A 56 -14.06 4.08 11.93
N GLY A 57 -15.08 4.94 11.84
CA GLY A 57 -16.15 5.02 12.84
C GLY A 57 -17.06 3.78 12.92
N MET A 58 -16.97 2.88 11.94
CA MET A 58 -17.67 1.59 11.90
C MET A 58 -16.74 0.37 11.96
N ALA A 59 -15.43 0.56 12.18
CA ALA A 59 -14.50 -0.56 12.31
C ALA A 59 -14.86 -1.45 13.51
N GLY A 60 -14.92 -2.75 13.29
CA GLY A 60 -15.31 -3.75 14.29
C GLY A 60 -16.81 -3.75 14.62
N TYR A 61 -17.65 -3.01 13.89
CA TYR A 61 -19.10 -3.02 14.12
C TYR A 61 -19.68 -4.41 13.83
N SER A 62 -20.28 -5.04 14.85
CA SER A 62 -20.78 -6.42 14.77
C SER A 62 -22.29 -6.53 14.50
N GLY A 63 -23.02 -5.41 14.43
CA GLY A 63 -24.45 -5.40 14.12
C GLY A 63 -24.74 -5.77 12.66
N ASN A 64 -25.93 -6.29 12.39
CA ASN A 64 -26.37 -6.72 11.04
C ASN A 64 -27.26 -5.68 10.34
N ASP A 65 -27.20 -4.44 10.80
CA ASP A 65 -28.12 -3.35 10.50
C ASP A 65 -27.37 -2.13 9.95
N VAL A 66 -26.54 -2.34 8.92
CA VAL A 66 -25.81 -1.27 8.24
C VAL A 66 -26.62 -0.75 7.07
N TYR A 67 -26.80 0.57 7.00
CA TYR A 67 -27.57 1.28 5.98
C TYR A 67 -26.74 2.42 5.38
N ALA A 68 -26.95 2.69 4.10
CA ALA A 68 -26.42 3.88 3.43
C ALA A 68 -27.42 5.02 3.49
N HIS A 69 -27.04 6.15 4.10
CA HIS A 69 -27.60 7.43 3.70
C HIS A 69 -26.92 7.85 2.40
N THR A 70 -27.64 7.78 1.28
CA THR A 70 -27.04 7.98 -0.04
C THR A 70 -27.90 8.83 -0.96
N GLY A 71 -27.20 9.66 -1.74
CA GLY A 71 -27.72 10.45 -2.85
C GLY A 71 -26.64 10.59 -3.92
N VAL A 72 -26.83 11.55 -4.82
CA VAL A 72 -25.91 11.79 -5.93
C VAL A 72 -25.51 13.26 -6.01
N ILE A 73 -24.28 13.51 -6.45
CA ILE A 73 -23.87 14.81 -6.97
C ILE A 73 -24.06 14.76 -8.48
N THR A 74 -24.84 15.70 -9.01
CA THR A 74 -25.14 15.79 -10.45
C THR A 74 -24.55 17.05 -11.05
N ASN A 75 -24.70 17.22 -12.36
CA ASN A 75 -24.38 18.49 -13.03
C ASN A 75 -25.24 19.68 -12.58
N TYR A 76 -26.33 19.44 -11.85
CA TYR A 76 -27.14 20.49 -11.24
C TYR A 76 -26.76 20.80 -9.80
N SER A 77 -25.88 20.00 -9.19
CA SER A 77 -25.35 20.29 -7.86
C SER A 77 -24.43 21.50 -7.89
N THR A 78 -24.62 22.41 -6.93
CA THR A 78 -23.84 23.65 -6.80
C THR A 78 -22.66 23.53 -5.84
N SER A 79 -22.62 22.46 -5.03
CA SER A 79 -21.54 22.17 -4.08
C SER A 79 -21.49 20.67 -3.75
N SER A 80 -20.47 20.23 -3.00
CA SER A 80 -20.36 18.85 -2.50
C SER A 80 -21.42 18.48 -1.46
N SER A 81 -22.07 19.46 -0.83
CA SER A 81 -23.16 19.24 0.12
C SER A 81 -24.54 19.30 -0.54
N ASP A 82 -24.61 19.66 -1.83
CA ASP A 82 -25.86 19.74 -2.60
C ASP A 82 -26.21 18.38 -3.23
N TRP A 83 -26.49 17.40 -2.36
CA TRP A 83 -26.88 16.06 -2.78
C TRP A 83 -28.29 16.08 -3.38
N LYS A 84 -28.44 15.48 -4.55
CA LYS A 84 -29.71 15.24 -5.21
C LYS A 84 -30.16 13.81 -4.98
N HIS A 85 -31.46 13.58 -5.14
CA HIS A 85 -32.07 12.24 -5.16
C HIS A 85 -31.70 11.36 -3.96
N VAL A 86 -31.63 11.95 -2.76
CA VAL A 86 -31.38 11.19 -1.53
C VAL A 86 -32.50 10.16 -1.33
N ILE A 87 -32.16 8.88 -1.20
CA ILE A 87 -33.14 7.78 -1.33
C ILE A 87 -34.07 7.61 -0.13
N ALA A 88 -33.71 8.17 1.02
CA ALA A 88 -34.46 8.07 2.27
C ALA A 88 -34.04 9.17 3.25
N ALA A 89 -34.92 9.56 4.18
CA ALA A 89 -34.57 10.49 5.24
C ALA A 89 -33.46 9.91 6.15
N TRP A 90 -32.71 10.78 6.85
CA TRP A 90 -31.60 10.34 7.72
C TRP A 90 -32.02 9.26 8.73
N SER A 91 -33.21 9.39 9.33
CA SER A 91 -33.75 8.46 10.33
C SER A 91 -34.55 7.28 9.74
N GLU A 92 -34.53 7.10 8.42
CA GLU A 92 -35.34 6.08 7.74
C GLU A 92 -34.47 4.91 7.25
N ASN A 93 -34.84 3.70 7.65
CA ASN A 93 -34.15 2.45 7.29
C ASN A 93 -34.94 1.73 6.22
N THR A 94 -34.54 1.89 4.95
CA THR A 94 -35.19 1.22 3.82
C THR A 94 -34.40 -0.02 3.39
N ASP A 95 -35.10 -1.04 2.87
CA ASP A 95 -34.44 -2.23 2.32
C ASP A 95 -33.53 -1.88 1.14
N LYS A 96 -33.90 -0.85 0.37
CA LYS A 96 -33.10 -0.33 -0.73
C LYS A 96 -31.72 0.16 -0.27
N ALA A 97 -31.65 0.76 0.91
CA ALA A 97 -30.43 1.31 1.51
C ALA A 97 -29.62 0.30 2.34
N LYS A 98 -30.13 -0.91 2.56
CA LYS A 98 -29.53 -1.87 3.49
C LYS A 98 -28.32 -2.57 2.86
N LEU A 99 -27.21 -2.58 3.60
CA LEU A 99 -25.99 -3.26 3.18
C LEU A 99 -26.02 -4.73 3.61
N THR A 100 -25.35 -5.55 2.81
CA THR A 100 -25.07 -6.96 3.14
C THR A 100 -23.61 -7.08 3.56
N ARG A 101 -23.36 -7.62 4.76
CA ARG A 101 -22.00 -7.94 5.22
C ARG A 101 -21.41 -9.06 4.36
N VAL A 102 -20.17 -8.89 3.92
CA VAL A 102 -19.42 -9.91 3.14
C VAL A 102 -18.15 -10.37 3.86
N ASP A 103 -17.59 -9.55 4.76
CA ASP A 103 -16.50 -9.91 5.67
C ASP A 103 -16.64 -9.09 6.98
N THR A 104 -15.69 -9.23 7.91
CA THR A 104 -15.67 -8.62 9.24
C THR A 104 -15.94 -7.12 9.22
N ASP A 105 -15.32 -6.38 8.30
CA ASP A 105 -15.51 -4.94 8.15
C ASP A 105 -15.88 -4.54 6.72
N LEU A 106 -16.24 -5.52 5.89
CA LEU A 106 -16.56 -5.31 4.49
C LEU A 106 -18.05 -5.56 4.25
N TYR A 107 -18.69 -4.57 3.65
CA TYR A 107 -20.12 -4.58 3.35
C TYR A 107 -20.34 -4.23 1.89
N LYS A 108 -21.42 -4.75 1.29
CA LYS A 108 -21.82 -4.40 -0.07
C LYS A 108 -23.22 -3.78 -0.13
N LEU A 109 -23.37 -2.82 -1.03
CA LEU A 109 -24.64 -2.24 -1.45
C LEU A 109 -24.80 -2.46 -2.96
N THR A 110 -25.88 -3.11 -3.37
CA THR A 110 -26.20 -3.25 -4.80
C THR A 110 -27.02 -2.05 -5.23
N ILE A 111 -26.39 -1.12 -5.96
CA ILE A 111 -27.09 0.00 -6.59
C ILE A 111 -27.76 -0.47 -7.88
N GLY A 112 -27.14 -1.40 -8.61
CA GLY A 112 -27.59 -1.75 -9.95
C GLY A 112 -27.41 -0.55 -10.87
N TYR A 113 -28.43 -0.17 -11.64
CA TYR A 113 -28.34 1.01 -12.50
C TYR A 113 -28.62 2.30 -11.71
N PRO A 114 -27.64 3.21 -11.56
CA PRO A 114 -27.76 4.39 -10.70
C PRO A 114 -29.00 5.25 -10.97
N ARG A 115 -29.31 5.55 -12.24
CA ARG A 115 -30.48 6.37 -12.58
C ARG A 115 -31.80 5.75 -12.09
N GLN A 116 -31.93 4.42 -12.20
CA GLN A 116 -33.10 3.70 -11.70
C GLN A 116 -33.11 3.66 -10.17
N TYR A 117 -31.94 3.44 -9.57
CA TYR A 117 -31.78 3.43 -8.12
C TYR A 117 -32.11 4.78 -7.48
N TYR A 118 -31.76 5.90 -8.11
CA TYR A 118 -32.04 7.23 -7.60
C TYR A 118 -33.32 7.85 -8.19
N ASN A 119 -34.15 7.07 -8.90
CA ASN A 119 -35.41 7.53 -9.53
C ASN A 119 -35.25 8.77 -10.43
N MET A 120 -34.12 8.88 -11.14
CA MET A 120 -33.80 10.03 -11.99
C MET A 120 -34.51 9.93 -13.34
N THR A 121 -35.41 10.87 -13.63
CA THR A 121 -36.20 10.89 -14.86
C THR A 121 -35.76 11.93 -15.88
N ASP A 122 -35.06 12.99 -15.46
CA ASP A 122 -34.60 14.07 -16.36
C ASP A 122 -33.41 13.60 -17.20
N PRO A 123 -33.53 13.50 -18.53
CA PRO A 123 -32.43 13.06 -19.40
C PRO A 123 -31.23 14.01 -19.44
N GLU A 124 -31.40 15.28 -19.08
CA GLU A 124 -30.31 16.29 -19.10
C GLU A 124 -29.52 16.35 -17.79
N GLU A 125 -30.05 15.74 -16.72
CA GLU A 125 -29.32 15.54 -15.47
C GLU A 125 -28.46 14.29 -15.55
N TYR A 126 -27.17 14.37 -15.21
CA TYR A 126 -26.26 13.21 -15.15
C TYR A 126 -25.48 13.18 -13.84
N ILE A 127 -25.19 11.96 -13.38
CA ILE A 127 -24.48 11.72 -12.13
C ILE A 127 -22.98 11.92 -12.34
N VAL A 128 -22.39 12.75 -11.48
CA VAL A 128 -20.95 12.97 -11.41
C VAL A 128 -20.34 12.11 -10.29
N LYS A 129 -21.01 12.05 -9.14
CA LYS A 129 -20.55 11.25 -7.98
C LYS A 129 -21.72 10.59 -7.27
N LEU A 130 -21.47 9.40 -6.73
CA LEU A 130 -22.31 8.83 -5.68
C LEU A 130 -21.83 9.34 -4.32
N ALA A 131 -22.76 9.69 -3.45
CA ALA A 131 -22.46 10.22 -2.13
C ALA A 131 -23.01 9.31 -1.03
N PHE A 132 -22.24 9.12 0.04
CA PHE A 132 -22.57 8.18 1.11
C PHE A 132 -22.19 8.71 2.49
N VAL A 133 -23.04 8.37 3.46
CA VAL A 133 -22.66 8.15 4.86
C VAL A 133 -23.23 6.79 5.25
N PHE A 134 -22.41 5.91 5.78
CA PHE A 134 -22.88 4.63 6.30
C PHE A 134 -23.24 4.76 7.77
N ARG A 135 -24.28 4.05 8.21
CA ARG A 135 -24.74 4.12 9.60
C ARG A 135 -25.39 2.83 10.05
N ASN A 136 -25.41 2.61 11.36
CA ASN A 136 -26.30 1.62 11.96
C ASN A 136 -27.78 2.09 11.90
N SER A 137 -28.72 1.21 12.27
CA SER A 137 -30.16 1.49 12.27
C SER A 137 -30.52 2.76 13.06
N GLY A 138 -29.85 2.99 14.20
CA GLY A 138 -30.07 4.15 15.06
C GLY A 138 -29.31 5.42 14.69
N GLY A 139 -28.40 5.37 13.72
CA GLY A 139 -27.55 6.51 13.33
C GLY A 139 -26.48 6.91 14.36
N SER A 140 -26.28 6.12 15.42
CA SER A 140 -25.33 6.38 16.50
C SER A 140 -23.90 5.95 16.17
N VAL A 141 -23.74 5.03 15.22
CA VAL A 141 -22.45 4.57 14.69
C VAL A 141 -22.44 4.88 13.21
N THR A 142 -21.39 5.53 12.73
CA THR A 142 -21.30 6.01 11.33
C THR A 142 -19.95 5.70 10.71
N GLY A 143 -19.96 5.32 9.45
CA GLY A 143 -18.77 5.22 8.60
C GLY A 143 -18.71 6.40 7.65
N ARG A 144 -17.65 7.19 7.75
CA ARG A 144 -17.46 8.43 7.00
C ARG A 144 -16.06 8.49 6.42
N ASP A 145 -15.84 9.48 5.56
CA ASP A 145 -14.50 9.80 5.08
C ASP A 145 -13.69 10.48 6.20
N VAL A 146 -12.40 10.67 5.95
CA VAL A 146 -11.43 11.25 6.88
C VAL A 146 -11.97 12.53 7.53
N ASN A 147 -11.81 12.64 8.85
CA ASN A 147 -12.32 13.74 9.68
C ASN A 147 -13.85 13.84 9.74
N GLY A 148 -14.57 12.74 9.51
CA GLY A 148 -16.04 12.71 9.54
C GLY A 148 -16.68 13.40 8.33
N ALA A 149 -15.97 13.48 7.21
CA ALA A 149 -16.48 14.04 5.97
C ALA A 149 -17.39 13.04 5.23
N ASP A 150 -18.16 13.56 4.29
CA ASP A 150 -18.98 12.75 3.40
C ASP A 150 -18.13 11.91 2.43
N ILE A 151 -18.56 10.69 2.14
CA ILE A 151 -17.85 9.79 1.22
C ILE A 151 -18.36 10.04 -0.19
N PHE A 152 -17.44 10.29 -1.13
CA PHE A 152 -17.78 10.48 -2.54
C PHE A 152 -17.07 9.45 -3.43
N LEU A 153 -17.85 8.74 -4.24
CA LEU A 153 -17.35 7.91 -5.33
C LEU A 153 -17.57 8.62 -6.67
N GLU A 154 -16.50 8.96 -7.36
CA GLU A 154 -16.58 9.56 -8.69
C GLU A 154 -16.99 8.53 -9.76
N LEU A 155 -18.02 8.85 -10.55
CA LEU A 155 -18.39 8.05 -11.70
C LEU A 155 -17.68 8.55 -12.96
N THR A 156 -17.23 7.62 -13.79
CA THR A 156 -16.66 7.99 -15.08
C THR A 156 -17.75 8.37 -16.06
N ARG A 157 -17.50 9.39 -16.89
CA ARG A 157 -18.33 9.61 -18.08
C ARG A 157 -18.07 8.47 -19.06
N LYS A 158 -19.13 7.81 -19.53
CA LYS A 158 -19.03 6.75 -20.54
C LYS A 158 -18.34 7.28 -21.79
N GLY A 159 -17.24 6.61 -22.18
CA GLY A 159 -16.36 6.99 -23.28
C GLY A 159 -15.00 6.30 -23.20
N LEU A 160 -14.01 6.76 -23.99
CA LEU A 160 -12.63 6.22 -23.97
C LEU A 160 -11.95 6.33 -22.59
N GLY A 161 -12.45 7.19 -21.71
CA GLY A 161 -11.82 7.55 -20.43
C GLY A 161 -11.75 6.42 -19.39
N SER A 162 -12.79 5.60 -19.24
CA SER A 162 -12.78 4.50 -18.25
C SER A 162 -11.79 3.40 -18.64
N LYS A 163 -11.80 3.00 -19.93
CA LYS A 163 -10.83 2.05 -20.48
C LYS A 163 -9.41 2.61 -20.47
N LEU A 164 -9.23 3.90 -20.75
CA LEU A 164 -7.93 4.56 -20.70
C LEU A 164 -7.37 4.56 -19.27
N LYS A 165 -8.17 4.93 -18.27
CA LYS A 165 -7.74 4.93 -16.85
C LYS A 165 -7.36 3.53 -16.37
N LEU A 166 -8.13 2.50 -16.78
CA LEU A 166 -7.79 1.11 -16.49
C LEU A 166 -6.48 0.69 -17.16
N LEU A 167 -6.28 1.04 -18.43
CA LEU A 167 -5.05 0.74 -19.18
C LEU A 167 -3.83 1.47 -18.61
N GLU A 168 -3.99 2.71 -18.16
CA GLU A 168 -2.94 3.48 -17.49
C GLU A 168 -2.49 2.81 -16.20
N ILE A 169 -3.44 2.34 -15.38
CA ILE A 169 -3.14 1.60 -14.15
C ILE A 169 -2.46 0.26 -14.47
N GLN A 170 -2.95 -0.48 -15.47
CA GLN A 170 -2.32 -1.74 -15.88
C GLN A 170 -0.88 -1.50 -16.36
N ARG A 171 -0.65 -0.43 -17.12
CA ARG A 171 0.69 -0.06 -17.58
C ARG A 171 1.61 0.29 -16.41
N ALA A 172 1.12 1.07 -15.44
CA ALA A 172 1.88 1.42 -14.25
C ALA A 172 2.23 0.17 -13.42
N HIS A 173 1.29 -0.77 -13.27
CA HIS A 173 1.52 -2.04 -12.59
C HIS A 173 2.60 -2.87 -13.29
N ASN A 174 2.50 -3.05 -14.61
CA ASN A 174 3.48 -3.81 -15.39
C ASN A 174 4.88 -3.19 -15.30
N ASN A 175 4.99 -1.86 -15.32
CA ASN A 175 6.26 -1.17 -15.15
C ASN A 175 6.84 -1.42 -13.74
N ALA A 176 6.02 -1.31 -12.70
CA ALA A 176 6.43 -1.55 -11.33
C ALA A 176 6.89 -3.01 -11.11
N GLU A 177 6.22 -3.97 -11.75
CA GLU A 177 6.63 -5.37 -11.73
C GLU A 177 8.00 -5.57 -12.41
N GLY A 178 8.25 -4.88 -13.53
CA GLY A 178 9.55 -4.85 -14.18
C GLY A 178 10.67 -4.32 -13.26
N ASP A 179 10.44 -3.20 -12.59
CA ASP A 179 11.39 -2.59 -11.66
C ASP A 179 11.66 -3.50 -10.44
N LEU A 180 10.63 -4.21 -9.97
CA LEU A 180 10.76 -5.18 -8.88
C LEU A 180 11.66 -6.34 -9.29
N ILE A 181 11.46 -6.90 -10.49
CA ILE A 181 12.29 -7.97 -11.04
C ILE A 181 13.76 -7.53 -11.17
N GLN A 182 14.00 -6.31 -11.66
CA GLN A 182 15.34 -5.74 -11.75
C GLN A 182 15.98 -5.60 -10.36
N THR A 183 15.23 -5.11 -9.39
CA THR A 183 15.68 -4.95 -8.01
C THR A 183 16.02 -6.30 -7.35
N GLN A 184 15.19 -7.31 -7.56
CA GLN A 184 15.45 -8.67 -7.08
C GLN A 184 16.71 -9.27 -7.72
N SER A 185 16.91 -9.07 -9.02
CA SER A 185 18.11 -9.50 -9.73
C SER A 185 19.37 -8.82 -9.18
N ARG A 186 19.31 -7.50 -8.95
CA ARG A 186 20.41 -6.75 -8.31
C ARG A 186 20.69 -7.27 -6.90
N LYS A 187 19.67 -7.55 -6.10
CA LYS A 187 19.79 -8.12 -4.76
C LYS A 187 20.47 -9.50 -4.79
N ALA A 188 20.14 -10.35 -5.76
CA ALA A 188 20.80 -11.64 -5.95
C ALA A 188 22.29 -11.47 -6.28
N GLY A 189 22.65 -10.55 -7.18
CA GLY A 189 24.06 -10.23 -7.49
C GLY A 189 24.84 -9.72 -6.28
N VAL A 190 24.24 -8.83 -5.47
CA VAL A 190 24.85 -8.36 -4.22
C VAL A 190 25.06 -9.52 -3.24
N ARG A 191 24.09 -10.45 -3.11
CA ARG A 191 24.25 -11.65 -2.27
C ARG A 191 25.39 -12.54 -2.73
N ALA A 192 25.55 -12.75 -4.03
CA ALA A 192 26.67 -13.51 -4.59
C ALA A 192 28.01 -12.83 -4.27
N ASN A 193 28.11 -11.50 -4.43
CA ASN A 193 29.31 -10.75 -4.07
C ASN A 193 29.63 -10.84 -2.58
N ILE A 194 28.63 -10.76 -1.70
CA ILE A 194 28.82 -10.94 -0.25
C ILE A 194 29.34 -12.35 0.06
N ALA A 195 28.78 -13.38 -0.58
CA ALA A 195 29.22 -14.76 -0.40
C ALA A 195 30.69 -14.93 -0.83
N LYS A 196 31.08 -14.35 -1.96
CA LYS A 196 32.48 -14.34 -2.43
C LYS A 196 33.40 -13.65 -1.43
N VAL A 197 33.07 -12.42 -1.00
CA VAL A 197 33.88 -11.66 -0.04
C VAL A 197 34.02 -12.41 1.30
N LYS A 198 32.97 -13.11 1.75
CA LYS A 198 33.06 -13.98 2.93
C LYS A 198 34.03 -15.14 2.72
N GLY A 199 33.99 -15.80 1.57
CA GLY A 199 34.94 -16.85 1.21
C GLY A 199 36.39 -16.35 1.19
N ASP A 200 36.62 -15.21 0.54
CA ASP A 200 37.93 -14.56 0.45
C ASP A 200 38.47 -14.20 1.86
N LEU A 201 37.59 -13.73 2.76
CA LEU A 201 37.96 -13.41 4.14
C LEU A 201 38.37 -14.66 4.94
N VAL A 202 37.67 -15.79 4.76
CA VAL A 202 38.01 -17.06 5.41
C VAL A 202 39.37 -17.55 4.93
N ALA A 203 39.60 -17.58 3.62
CA ALA A 203 40.87 -18.00 3.04
C ALA A 203 42.04 -17.11 3.50
N LEU A 204 41.82 -15.80 3.59
CA LEU A 204 42.81 -14.86 4.10
C LEU A 204 43.15 -15.14 5.59
N ASN A 205 42.14 -15.43 6.41
CA ASN A 205 42.33 -15.76 7.83
C ASN A 205 43.10 -17.07 8.02
N GLU A 206 42.85 -18.07 7.17
CA GLU A 206 43.63 -19.32 7.16
C GLU A 206 45.08 -19.09 6.75
N LYS A 207 45.31 -18.28 5.72
CA LYS A 207 46.66 -17.91 5.28
C LYS A 207 47.45 -17.22 6.40
N PHE A 208 46.87 -16.21 7.05
CA PHE A 208 47.53 -15.53 8.17
C PHE A 208 47.86 -16.49 9.31
N ARG A 209 46.95 -17.42 9.64
CA ARG A 209 47.20 -18.42 10.69
C ARG A 209 48.37 -19.34 10.36
N ASN A 210 48.42 -19.84 9.12
CA ASN A 210 49.51 -20.72 8.68
C ASN A 210 50.86 -20.00 8.64
N GLU A 211 50.91 -18.77 8.12
CA GLU A 211 52.12 -17.95 8.11
C GLU A 211 52.62 -17.67 9.54
N THR A 212 51.69 -17.36 10.46
CA THR A 212 52.03 -17.15 11.88
C THR A 212 52.60 -18.43 12.51
N LEU A 213 52.00 -19.59 12.25
CA LEU A 213 52.47 -20.87 12.78
C LEU A 213 53.89 -21.18 12.30
N ILE A 214 54.16 -21.01 11.00
CA ILE A 214 55.48 -21.21 10.40
C ILE A 214 56.52 -20.29 11.05
N GLN A 215 56.20 -19.01 11.29
CA GLN A 215 57.11 -18.08 11.95
C GLN A 215 57.39 -18.47 13.40
N VAL A 216 56.37 -18.92 14.14
CA VAL A 216 56.54 -19.38 15.53
C VAL A 216 57.43 -20.63 15.59
N ASP A 217 57.22 -21.58 14.67
CA ASP A 217 58.04 -22.80 14.59
C ASP A 217 59.51 -22.47 14.30
N ALA A 218 59.76 -21.56 13.35
CA ALA A 218 61.11 -21.10 13.03
C ALA A 218 61.82 -20.45 14.24
N LEU A 219 61.14 -19.52 14.92
CA LEU A 219 61.67 -18.87 16.13
C LEU A 219 61.91 -19.85 17.28
N SER A 220 61.06 -20.88 17.40
CA SER A 220 61.26 -21.95 18.39
C SER A 220 62.50 -22.77 18.08
N GLY A 221 62.78 -23.04 16.80
CA GLY A 221 64.00 -23.69 16.35
C GLY A 221 65.24 -22.88 16.68
N GLU A 222 65.28 -21.60 16.29
CA GLU A 222 66.38 -20.68 16.59
C GLU A 222 66.64 -20.58 18.10
N ARG A 223 65.58 -20.48 18.92
CA ARG A 223 65.70 -20.46 20.39
C ARG A 223 66.33 -21.74 20.93
N ALA A 224 65.97 -22.90 20.39
CA ALA A 224 66.53 -24.18 20.82
C ALA A 224 68.02 -24.29 20.49
N GLU A 225 68.44 -23.83 19.31
CA GLU A 225 69.86 -23.76 18.91
C GLU A 225 70.66 -22.85 19.85
N VAL A 226 70.19 -21.62 20.07
CA VAL A 226 70.83 -20.67 20.99
C VAL A 226 70.92 -21.24 22.42
N SER A 227 69.88 -21.94 22.88
CA SER A 227 69.89 -22.60 24.19
C SER A 227 70.92 -23.73 24.28
N ALA A 228 71.12 -24.49 23.19
CA ALA A 228 72.10 -25.56 23.13
C ALA A 228 73.54 -24.99 23.16
N GLU A 229 73.80 -23.91 22.41
CA GLU A 229 75.10 -23.20 22.42
C GLU A 229 75.45 -22.66 23.81
N LEU A 230 74.49 -22.00 24.49
CA LEU A 230 74.67 -21.51 25.87
C LEU A 230 75.01 -22.61 26.88
N THR A 231 74.55 -23.83 26.64
CA THR A 231 74.83 -24.98 27.52
C THR A 231 76.26 -25.49 27.34
N GLN A 232 76.86 -25.34 26.16
CA GLN A 232 78.26 -25.73 25.91
C GLN A 232 79.29 -24.71 26.44
N LEU A 233 78.85 -23.48 26.70
CA LEU A 233 79.69 -22.38 27.20
C LEU A 233 79.80 -22.34 28.74
N ASN A 234 78.93 -23.07 29.45
CA ASN A 234 78.93 -23.19 30.92
C ASN A 234 79.46 -24.56 31.36
#